data_AF-A0A928FSC9-F1
#
_entry.id   AF-A0A928FSC9-F1
#
_cell.length_a   1.000
_cell.length_b   1.000
_cell.length_c   1.000
_cell.angle_alpha   90.00
_cell.angle_beta   90.00
_cell.angle_gamma   90.00
#
_symmetry.space_group_name_H-M   'P 1'
#
loop_
_entity.id
_entity.type
_entity.pdbx_description
1 polymer ?
#
loop_
_entity_poly.entity_id
_entity_poly.type
_entity_poly.pdbx_seq_one_letter_code
_entity_poly.pdbx_strand_id
1 'polypeptide(L)'
;MKSLKSLLMLCIAAMLCGACAENGGDEGNGALTLSANPSSIMANIETAQLIVKIGNKRLSADEITLYNEKGVVIEVPNLQFTSDTPGTYGFQAGYHHPTNGDMLSNFITVRVTKEVAMPEAPVDAEPSNLNFARRILLAQFTGSECPYCPYMSKLLRTALETYGNEVVLCAIHQHTQNDNAYLDNPILTSAMGVSGFPTIVADMHKNYKTSNYNSQTAVNNVISGAIKRVEARAAVAATSLYDSENGTIAVLAKVKANTAGEYRVGMWVLEDGIESPQSNALSSADNTHNNCVRYVDSKAGGRDYSGLSVGTINSGEYANTRFILDVENHWNMENCHVVVFVSSKESDGKFYVNNIIDVPLNGSVGFNYAK
;
A
#
# COMPACT_ATOMS: atom_id res chain seq x y z
N MET A 1 -10.34 37.50 21.97
CA MET A 1 -9.92 37.74 20.58
C MET A 1 -9.21 36.50 20.07
N LYS A 2 -9.94 35.59 19.41
CA LYS A 2 -9.36 34.42 18.74
C LYS A 2 -8.99 34.85 17.32
N SER A 3 -7.71 34.80 16.94
CA SER A 3 -7.31 35.08 15.57
C SER A 3 -7.64 33.87 14.70
N LEU A 4 -8.65 34.02 13.85
CA LEU A 4 -8.93 33.14 12.73
C LEU A 4 -7.76 33.29 11.75
N LYS A 5 -6.79 32.37 11.76
CA LYS A 5 -5.80 32.29 10.69
C LYS A 5 -6.47 31.56 9.53
N SER A 6 -6.69 32.33 8.46
CA SER A 6 -7.16 31.92 7.14
C SER A 6 -6.47 30.63 6.69
N LEU A 7 -7.19 29.51 6.70
CA LEU A 7 -6.80 28.28 6.02
C LEU A 7 -7.05 28.51 4.52
N LEU A 8 -5.97 28.51 3.75
CA LEU A 8 -6.00 28.73 2.31
C LEU A 8 -6.73 27.55 1.65
N MET A 9 -7.95 27.78 1.16
CA MET A 9 -8.67 26.83 0.30
C MET A 9 -7.87 26.63 -0.99
N LEU A 10 -7.24 25.46 -1.13
CA LEU A 10 -6.70 25.02 -2.41
C LEU A 10 -7.75 24.08 -3.05
N CYS A 11 -8.74 24.66 -3.74
CA CYS A 11 -9.56 23.90 -4.67
C CYS A 11 -8.67 23.45 -5.83
N ILE A 12 -8.20 22.21 -5.82
CA ILE A 12 -7.59 21.59 -6.99
C ILE A 12 -8.72 21.25 -7.97
N ALA A 13 -9.13 22.25 -8.74
CA ALA A 13 -9.86 22.02 -9.97
C ALA A 13 -8.85 21.50 -11.00
N ALA A 14 -8.80 20.19 -11.20
CA ALA A 14 -8.11 19.61 -12.33
C ALA A 14 -8.87 19.99 -13.61
N MET A 15 -8.54 21.13 -14.20
CA MET A 15 -8.91 21.46 -15.58
C MET A 15 -8.18 20.51 -16.51
N LEU A 16 -8.93 19.59 -17.13
CA LEU A 16 -8.50 18.95 -18.36
C LEU A 16 -9.19 19.67 -19.52
N CYS A 17 -8.51 20.68 -20.07
CA CYS A 17 -8.71 21.07 -21.47
C CYS A 17 -7.90 20.11 -22.33
N GLY A 18 -8.57 19.42 -23.23
CA GLY A 18 -7.97 18.54 -24.23
C GLY A 18 -9.03 18.10 -25.22
N ALA A 19 -9.44 19.02 -26.09
CA ALA A 19 -10.26 18.70 -27.25
C ALA A 19 -9.38 18.17 -28.39
N CYS A 20 -9.89 17.11 -29.03
CA CYS A 20 -9.61 16.60 -30.38
C CYS A 20 -8.34 15.75 -30.61
N ALA A 21 -8.54 14.43 -30.64
CA ALA A 21 -8.37 13.61 -31.85
C ALA A 21 -9.01 12.22 -31.62
N GLU A 22 -10.25 12.06 -32.08
CA GLU A 22 -10.91 10.76 -32.14
C GLU A 22 -10.23 9.90 -33.21
N ASN A 23 -9.46 8.90 -32.76
CA ASN A 23 -9.16 7.74 -33.59
C ASN A 23 -10.14 6.64 -33.19
N GLY A 24 -11.05 6.32 -34.12
CA GLY A 24 -12.15 5.36 -33.96
C GLY A 24 -11.67 3.95 -33.68
N GLY A 25 -11.52 3.64 -32.40
CA GLY A 25 -11.31 2.29 -31.88
C GLY A 25 -12.59 1.78 -31.23
N ASP A 26 -13.08 0.63 -31.70
CA ASP A 26 -14.19 -0.20 -31.21
C ASP A 26 -14.85 0.27 -29.89
N GLU A 27 -15.79 1.21 -29.99
CA GLU A 27 -16.34 1.98 -28.85
C GLU A 27 -17.32 1.18 -27.96
N GLY A 28 -17.64 -0.07 -28.33
CA GLY A 28 -18.67 -0.86 -27.63
C GLY A 28 -18.17 -2.17 -27.02
N ASN A 29 -17.17 -2.83 -27.59
CA ASN A 29 -16.93 -4.25 -27.29
C ASN A 29 -15.83 -4.54 -26.26
N GLY A 30 -15.41 -3.52 -25.49
CA GLY A 30 -14.33 -3.64 -24.50
C GLY A 30 -14.77 -4.19 -23.15
N ALA A 31 -13.81 -4.35 -22.21
CA ALA A 31 -14.13 -4.67 -20.82
C ALA A 31 -14.78 -3.47 -20.10
N LEU A 32 -15.71 -3.75 -19.18
CA LEU A 32 -16.26 -2.74 -18.29
C LEU A 32 -15.26 -2.44 -17.17
N THR A 33 -14.91 -1.17 -17.00
CA THR A 33 -13.93 -0.72 -15.99
C THR A 33 -14.50 0.39 -15.13
N LEU A 34 -14.10 0.41 -13.86
CA LEU A 34 -14.45 1.42 -12.88
C LEU A 34 -13.16 1.92 -12.21
N SER A 35 -13.02 3.23 -12.10
CA SER A 35 -11.95 3.90 -11.35
C SER A 35 -12.50 5.08 -10.56
N ALA A 36 -11.74 5.56 -9.58
CA ALA A 36 -12.05 6.77 -8.83
C ALA A 36 -10.89 7.76 -8.91
N ASN A 37 -11.20 9.05 -9.02
CA ASN A 37 -10.20 10.11 -8.96
C ASN A 37 -10.72 11.28 -8.09
N PRO A 38 -10.05 11.58 -6.95
CA PRO A 38 -9.03 10.76 -6.30
C PRO A 38 -9.63 9.46 -5.72
N SER A 39 -8.78 8.47 -5.42
CA SER A 39 -9.19 7.23 -4.72
C SER A 39 -9.23 7.38 -3.19
N SER A 40 -8.94 8.58 -2.68
CA SER A 40 -9.15 8.95 -1.27
C SER A 40 -9.62 10.41 -1.17
N ILE A 41 -10.59 10.68 -0.27
CA ILE A 41 -11.21 12.00 -0.02
C ILE A 41 -11.25 12.35 1.48
N MET A 42 -11.15 13.63 1.84
CA MET A 42 -11.36 14.12 3.21
C MET A 42 -12.85 14.27 3.45
N ALA A 43 -13.31 13.77 4.59
CA ALA A 43 -14.71 13.82 4.98
C ALA A 43 -15.23 15.26 4.94
N ASN A 44 -16.41 15.47 4.33
CA ASN A 44 -17.08 16.78 4.16
C ASN A 44 -16.32 17.86 3.38
N ILE A 45 -15.15 17.57 2.81
CA ILE A 45 -14.32 18.58 2.13
C ILE A 45 -14.13 18.22 0.67
N GLU A 46 -13.79 16.96 0.38
CA GLU A 46 -13.42 16.51 -0.95
C GLU A 46 -14.50 15.60 -1.57
N THR A 47 -14.44 15.45 -2.89
CA THR A 47 -15.34 14.59 -3.66
C THR A 47 -14.52 13.74 -4.63
N ALA A 48 -14.84 12.45 -4.70
CA ALA A 48 -14.24 11.52 -5.64
C ALA A 48 -15.14 11.40 -6.87
N GLN A 49 -14.55 11.59 -8.05
CA GLN A 49 -15.24 11.29 -9.31
C GLN A 49 -15.07 9.81 -9.63
N LEU A 50 -16.18 9.06 -9.63
CA LEU A 50 -16.23 7.71 -10.18
C LEU A 50 -16.29 7.81 -11.72
N ILE A 51 -15.51 6.97 -12.39
CA ILE A 51 -15.37 6.94 -13.85
C ILE A 51 -15.62 5.52 -14.30
N VAL A 52 -16.70 5.31 -15.06
CA VAL A 52 -17.05 4.01 -15.64
C VAL A 52 -16.85 4.06 -17.14
N LYS A 53 -16.17 3.05 -17.70
CA LYS A 53 -15.93 2.95 -19.14
C LYS A 53 -16.22 1.55 -19.67
N ILE A 54 -16.77 1.48 -20.88
CA ILE A 54 -16.80 0.27 -21.71
C ILE A 54 -15.84 0.50 -22.89
N GLY A 55 -14.73 -0.24 -22.93
CA GLY A 55 -13.62 0.11 -23.81
C GLY A 55 -13.18 1.56 -23.59
N ASN A 56 -13.29 2.40 -24.62
CA ASN A 56 -12.96 3.83 -24.53
C ASN A 56 -14.16 4.73 -24.22
N LYS A 57 -15.40 4.23 -24.33
CA LYS A 57 -16.60 5.02 -24.09
C LYS A 57 -16.83 5.18 -22.58
N ARG A 58 -16.97 6.43 -22.12
CA ARG A 58 -17.40 6.74 -20.74
C ARG A 58 -18.92 6.60 -20.64
N LEU A 59 -19.39 5.92 -19.59
CA LEU A 59 -20.81 5.76 -19.29
C LEU A 59 -21.27 6.83 -18.28
N SER A 60 -22.53 7.25 -18.40
CA SER A 60 -23.21 8.13 -17.45
C SER A 60 -23.79 7.36 -16.26
N ALA A 61 -24.24 8.08 -15.23
CA ALA A 61 -24.91 7.48 -14.07
C ALA A 61 -26.20 6.73 -14.46
N ASP A 62 -26.93 7.22 -15.47
CA ASP A 62 -28.21 6.63 -15.92
C ASP A 62 -28.02 5.36 -16.75
N GLU A 63 -26.81 5.13 -17.29
CA GLU A 63 -26.48 3.95 -18.10
C GLU A 63 -26.09 2.74 -17.23
N ILE A 64 -25.85 2.90 -15.93
CA ILE A 64 -25.23 1.88 -15.09
C ILE A 64 -25.98 1.66 -13.76
N THR A 65 -25.64 0.58 -13.06
CA THR A 65 -26.03 0.36 -11.67
C THR A 65 -24.79 0.27 -10.80
N LEU A 66 -24.72 1.01 -9.69
CA LEU A 66 -23.62 0.92 -8.73
C LEU A 66 -23.99 0.03 -7.56
N TYR A 67 -23.03 -0.78 -7.13
CA TYR A 67 -23.14 -1.67 -5.98
C TYR A 67 -22.05 -1.35 -4.95
N ASN A 68 -22.38 -1.46 -3.67
CA ASN A 68 -21.40 -1.39 -2.58
C ASN A 68 -20.66 -2.72 -2.38
N GLU A 69 -19.77 -2.79 -1.38
CA GLU A 69 -19.01 -4.00 -1.02
C GLU A 69 -19.87 -5.20 -0.59
N LYS A 70 -21.16 -4.99 -0.31
CA LYS A 70 -22.13 -6.04 0.04
C LYS A 70 -23.02 -6.44 -1.15
N GLY A 71 -22.78 -5.90 -2.34
CA GLY A 71 -23.60 -6.15 -3.53
C GLY A 71 -24.96 -5.44 -3.48
N VAL A 72 -25.13 -4.44 -2.62
CA VAL A 72 -26.37 -3.65 -2.52
C VAL A 72 -26.29 -2.47 -3.46
N VAL A 73 -27.38 -2.21 -4.20
CA VAL A 73 -27.47 -1.05 -5.10
C VAL A 73 -27.38 0.24 -4.29
N ILE A 74 -26.55 1.18 -4.76
CA ILE A 74 -26.35 2.48 -4.14
C ILE A 74 -26.49 3.60 -5.17
N GLU A 75 -27.01 4.74 -4.71
CA GLU A 75 -27.13 5.95 -5.51
C GLU A 75 -25.90 6.85 -5.30
N VAL A 76 -25.21 7.19 -6.39
CA VAL A 76 -24.11 8.16 -6.39
C VAL A 76 -24.38 9.18 -7.48
N PRO A 77 -25.12 10.27 -7.17
CA PRO A 77 -25.53 11.26 -8.16
C PRO A 77 -24.35 11.80 -8.95
N ASN A 78 -24.50 11.88 -10.28
CA ASN A 78 -23.45 12.34 -11.21
C ASN A 78 -22.11 11.58 -11.08
N LEU A 79 -22.11 10.38 -10.49
CA LEU A 79 -20.90 9.63 -10.17
C LEU A 79 -19.93 10.41 -9.27
N GLN A 80 -20.44 11.30 -8.44
CA GLN A 80 -19.67 12.10 -7.47
C GLN A 80 -19.91 11.59 -6.06
N PHE A 81 -18.88 10.97 -5.48
CA PHE A 81 -18.95 10.38 -4.16
C PHE A 81 -18.31 11.29 -3.11
N THR A 82 -19.02 11.53 -2.01
CA THR A 82 -18.50 12.15 -0.79
C THR A 82 -19.13 11.49 0.44
N SER A 83 -18.52 11.65 1.61
CA SER A 83 -19.06 11.19 2.87
C SER A 83 -18.57 12.06 4.02
N ASP A 84 -19.35 12.13 5.09
CA ASP A 84 -19.00 12.75 6.37
C ASP A 84 -18.29 11.78 7.33
N THR A 85 -18.32 10.49 6.99
CA THR A 85 -17.90 9.41 7.88
C THR A 85 -16.59 8.83 7.36
N PRO A 86 -15.50 8.90 8.14
CA PRO A 86 -14.25 8.23 7.79
C PRO A 86 -14.46 6.72 7.63
N GLY A 87 -13.89 6.15 6.58
CA GLY A 87 -14.08 4.74 6.25
C GLY A 87 -13.56 4.39 4.86
N THR A 88 -13.64 3.11 4.51
CA THR A 88 -13.35 2.63 3.15
C THR A 88 -14.65 2.17 2.52
N TYR A 89 -14.99 2.76 1.37
CA TYR A 89 -16.26 2.54 0.68
C TYR A 89 -15.99 1.77 -0.60
N GLY A 90 -16.68 0.64 -0.79
CA GLY A 90 -16.53 -0.21 -1.97
C GLY A 90 -17.47 0.18 -3.11
N PHE A 91 -17.02 0.04 -4.35
CA PHE A 91 -17.84 0.29 -5.54
C PHE A 91 -17.57 -0.75 -6.63
N GLN A 92 -18.66 -1.23 -7.24
CA GLN A 92 -18.67 -1.99 -8.49
C GLN A 92 -19.78 -1.47 -9.40
N ALA A 93 -19.53 -1.39 -10.70
CA ALA A 93 -20.54 -0.99 -11.68
C ALA A 93 -21.06 -2.21 -12.44
N GLY A 94 -22.38 -2.27 -12.62
CA GLY A 94 -23.06 -3.15 -13.56
C GLY A 94 -23.54 -2.39 -14.78
N TYR A 95 -23.47 -3.03 -15.94
CA TYR A 95 -23.92 -2.48 -17.22
C TYR A 95 -24.56 -3.58 -18.07
N HIS A 96 -25.74 -3.30 -18.65
CA HIS A 96 -26.38 -4.20 -19.61
C HIS A 96 -25.93 -3.86 -21.03
N HIS A 97 -24.94 -4.60 -21.55
CA HIS A 97 -24.44 -4.40 -22.91
C HIS A 97 -25.41 -4.98 -23.95
N PRO A 98 -25.79 -4.23 -25.01
CA PRO A 98 -26.79 -4.67 -25.99
C PRO A 98 -26.51 -6.04 -26.64
N THR A 99 -25.24 -6.41 -26.79
CA THR A 99 -24.82 -7.68 -27.40
C THR A 99 -24.21 -8.68 -26.41
N ASN A 100 -23.64 -8.19 -25.30
CA ASN A 100 -22.81 -9.02 -24.42
C ASN A 100 -23.54 -9.36 -23.10
N GLY A 101 -24.77 -8.85 -22.94
CA GLY A 101 -25.57 -9.05 -21.74
C GLY A 101 -25.03 -8.27 -20.54
N ASP A 102 -25.33 -8.76 -19.34
CA ASP A 102 -24.92 -8.12 -18.09
C ASP A 102 -23.42 -8.25 -17.86
N MET A 103 -22.77 -7.13 -17.58
CA MET A 103 -21.34 -7.02 -17.31
C MET A 103 -21.12 -6.41 -15.93
N LEU A 104 -20.06 -6.84 -15.24
CA LEU A 104 -19.59 -6.24 -14.00
C LEU A 104 -18.18 -5.68 -14.18
N SER A 105 -17.92 -4.52 -13.58
CA SER A 105 -16.60 -3.90 -13.58
C SER A 105 -15.67 -4.58 -12.57
N ASN A 106 -14.39 -4.22 -12.62
CA ASN A 106 -13.50 -4.38 -11.48
C ASN A 106 -14.08 -3.68 -10.22
N PHE A 107 -13.70 -4.18 -9.06
CA PHE A 107 -14.06 -3.58 -7.77
C PHE A 107 -13.02 -2.55 -7.35
N ILE A 108 -13.49 -1.38 -6.90
CA ILE A 108 -12.63 -0.32 -6.38
C ILE A 108 -13.04 0.08 -4.98
N THR A 109 -12.17 0.82 -4.31
CA THR A 109 -12.45 1.44 -3.01
C THR A 109 -12.16 2.94 -3.06
N VAL A 110 -12.99 3.74 -2.42
CA VAL A 110 -12.67 5.14 -2.09
C VAL A 110 -12.47 5.24 -0.59
N ARG A 111 -11.30 5.73 -0.16
CA ARG A 111 -10.99 5.93 1.25
C ARG A 111 -11.38 7.34 1.70
N VAL A 112 -12.33 7.44 2.62
CA VAL A 112 -12.70 8.68 3.30
C VAL A 112 -11.90 8.80 4.59
N THR A 113 -11.20 9.90 4.77
CA THR A 113 -10.39 10.14 5.96
C THR A 113 -10.94 11.32 6.75
N LYS A 114 -10.65 11.38 8.05
CA LYS A 114 -10.91 12.59 8.85
C LYS A 114 -10.12 13.78 8.30
N GLU A 115 -10.57 14.98 8.63
CA GLU A 115 -9.85 16.22 8.36
C GLU A 115 -8.57 16.25 9.22
N VAL A 116 -7.42 16.30 8.56
CA VAL A 116 -6.08 16.48 9.17
C VAL A 116 -5.21 17.27 8.22
N ALA A 117 -4.14 17.86 8.75
CA ALA A 117 -3.08 18.39 7.91
C ALA A 117 -2.47 17.26 7.07
N MET A 118 -2.37 17.48 5.76
CA MET A 118 -1.78 16.54 4.81
C MET A 118 -0.46 17.09 4.27
N PRO A 119 0.60 16.26 4.16
CA PRO A 119 1.80 16.67 3.45
C PRO A 119 1.55 16.81 1.95
N GLU A 120 2.45 17.52 1.26
CA GLU A 120 2.45 17.61 -0.20
C GLU A 120 3.01 16.33 -0.84
N ALA A 121 2.52 16.02 -2.05
CA ALA A 121 2.97 14.85 -2.79
C ALA A 121 4.42 15.04 -3.25
N PRO A 122 5.25 13.99 -3.24
CA PRO A 122 6.59 14.08 -3.80
C PRO A 122 6.57 14.51 -5.27
N VAL A 123 7.48 15.43 -5.61
CA VAL A 123 7.72 15.84 -7.00
C VAL A 123 8.46 14.71 -7.71
N ASP A 124 8.00 14.34 -8.91
CA ASP A 124 8.75 13.40 -9.76
C ASP A 124 9.85 14.18 -10.48
N ALA A 125 11.10 13.91 -10.13
CA ALA A 125 12.27 14.55 -10.73
C ALA A 125 12.51 14.09 -12.18
N GLU A 126 12.00 12.92 -12.58
CA GLU A 126 12.20 12.32 -13.90
C GLU A 126 10.86 11.83 -14.49
N PRO A 127 9.92 12.74 -14.83
CA PRO A 127 8.55 12.38 -15.20
C PRO A 127 8.44 11.51 -16.45
N SER A 128 9.43 11.53 -17.36
CA SER A 128 9.48 10.66 -18.54
C SER A 128 10.17 9.31 -18.30
N ASN A 129 10.87 9.14 -17.19
CA ASN A 129 11.56 7.89 -16.88
C ASN A 129 10.56 6.86 -16.32
N LEU A 130 10.65 5.62 -16.81
CA LEU A 130 9.80 4.48 -16.43
C LEU A 130 10.62 3.26 -16.01
N ASN A 131 11.95 3.39 -15.94
CA ASN A 131 12.86 2.34 -15.52
C ASN A 131 13.04 2.41 -14.00
N PHE A 132 12.19 1.71 -13.25
CA PHE A 132 12.19 1.77 -11.79
C PHE A 132 13.18 0.78 -11.17
N ALA A 133 13.88 1.22 -10.12
CA ALA A 133 14.67 0.32 -9.29
C ALA A 133 13.73 -0.59 -8.47
N ARG A 134 14.05 -1.88 -8.43
CA ARG A 134 13.26 -2.90 -7.75
C ARG A 134 13.68 -3.04 -6.29
N ARG A 135 12.74 -2.87 -5.36
CA ARG A 135 12.92 -3.21 -3.94
C ARG A 135 11.82 -4.16 -3.47
N ILE A 136 12.16 -5.14 -2.63
CA ILE A 136 11.24 -6.13 -2.07
C ILE A 136 10.84 -5.78 -0.64
N LEU A 137 9.61 -6.12 -0.27
CA LEU A 137 9.21 -6.20 1.13
C LEU A 137 9.69 -7.55 1.66
N LEU A 138 10.47 -7.57 2.75
CA LEU A 138 10.84 -8.81 3.44
C LEU A 138 10.22 -8.84 4.83
N ALA A 139 9.13 -9.60 4.97
CA ALA A 139 8.45 -9.77 6.25
C ALA A 139 9.15 -10.86 7.06
N GLN A 140 9.75 -10.50 8.20
CA GLN A 140 10.30 -11.44 9.17
C GLN A 140 9.28 -11.68 10.28
N PHE A 141 8.69 -12.86 10.32
CA PHE A 141 7.85 -13.30 11.42
C PHE A 141 8.76 -13.80 12.55
N THR A 142 8.72 -13.11 13.69
CA THR A 142 9.62 -13.30 14.84
C THR A 142 8.90 -13.08 16.19
N GLY A 143 9.66 -13.07 17.28
CA GLY A 143 9.24 -12.58 18.59
C GLY A 143 10.29 -12.83 19.67
N SER A 144 10.26 -12.02 20.72
CA SER A 144 11.29 -11.99 21.78
C SER A 144 11.41 -13.33 22.52
N GLU A 145 10.34 -14.09 22.74
CA GLU A 145 10.42 -15.38 23.45
C GLU A 145 10.77 -16.59 22.56
N CYS A 146 10.95 -16.39 21.26
CA CYS A 146 11.25 -17.46 20.29
C CYS A 146 12.75 -17.85 20.30
N PRO A 147 13.14 -19.05 20.79
CA PRO A 147 14.55 -19.41 20.95
C PRO A 147 15.30 -19.64 19.63
N TYR A 148 14.58 -19.78 18.51
CA TYR A 148 15.16 -19.99 17.19
C TYR A 148 15.29 -18.71 16.37
N CYS A 149 14.59 -17.65 16.76
CA CYS A 149 14.52 -16.39 16.04
C CYS A 149 15.87 -15.65 15.93
N PRO A 150 16.77 -15.69 16.94
CA PRO A 150 18.10 -15.11 16.83
C PRO A 150 18.95 -15.68 15.69
N TYR A 151 18.79 -16.96 15.36
CA TYR A 151 19.52 -17.59 14.24
C TYR A 151 19.06 -17.03 12.89
N MET A 152 17.75 -16.83 12.69
CA MET A 152 17.25 -16.18 11.47
C MET A 152 17.71 -14.73 11.40
N SER A 153 17.64 -13.97 12.51
CA SER A 153 18.11 -12.59 12.55
C SER A 153 19.60 -12.47 12.19
N LYS A 154 20.44 -13.43 12.64
CA LYS A 154 21.84 -13.51 12.24
C LYS A 154 22.00 -13.72 10.72
N LEU A 155 21.28 -14.67 10.12
CA LEU A 155 21.33 -14.92 8.68
C LEU A 155 20.84 -13.73 7.86
N LEU A 156 19.83 -13.00 8.36
CA LEU A 156 19.31 -11.79 7.73
C LEU A 156 20.33 -10.66 7.78
N ARG A 157 21.01 -10.42 8.91
CA ARG A 157 22.10 -9.42 8.99
C ARG A 157 23.15 -9.67 7.89
N THR A 158 23.61 -10.91 7.75
CA THR A 158 24.55 -11.29 6.69
C THR A 158 23.96 -11.14 5.28
N ALA A 159 22.68 -11.48 5.07
CA ALA A 159 22.05 -11.32 3.76
C ALA A 159 21.93 -9.83 3.37
N LEU A 160 21.62 -8.96 4.33
CA LEU A 160 21.43 -7.52 4.11
C LEU A 160 22.74 -6.77 3.84
N GLU A 161 23.90 -7.32 4.22
CA GLU A 161 25.19 -6.82 3.73
C GLU A 161 25.29 -6.88 2.19
N THR A 162 24.61 -7.84 1.56
CA THR A 162 24.58 -8.01 0.09
C THR A 162 23.37 -7.37 -0.57
N TYR A 163 22.18 -7.52 0.02
CA TYR A 163 20.89 -7.15 -0.59
C TYR A 163 20.23 -5.93 0.05
N GLY A 164 20.90 -5.21 0.95
CA GLY A 164 20.29 -4.15 1.77
C GLY A 164 19.69 -3.00 0.97
N ASN A 165 20.19 -2.72 -0.25
CA ASN A 165 19.64 -1.67 -1.09
C ASN A 165 18.30 -2.08 -1.73
N GLU A 166 18.13 -3.36 -2.03
CA GLU A 166 16.94 -3.94 -2.65
C GLU A 166 15.91 -4.47 -1.64
N VAL A 167 16.19 -4.43 -0.34
CA VAL A 167 15.31 -4.99 0.70
C VAL A 167 14.83 -3.90 1.65
N VAL A 168 13.53 -3.92 1.97
CA VAL A 168 12.96 -3.26 3.15
C VAL A 168 12.50 -4.37 4.09
N LEU A 169 13.19 -4.52 5.22
CA LEU A 169 12.88 -5.53 6.24
C LEU A 169 11.75 -5.03 7.13
N CYS A 170 10.74 -5.86 7.38
CA CYS A 170 9.66 -5.57 8.32
C CYS A 170 9.59 -6.71 9.35
N ALA A 171 9.94 -6.45 10.60
CA ALA A 171 9.91 -7.43 11.69
C ALA A 171 8.51 -7.48 12.32
N ILE A 172 7.82 -8.61 12.14
CA ILE A 172 6.47 -8.86 12.64
C ILE A 172 6.57 -9.75 13.88
N HIS A 173 6.49 -9.12 15.05
CA HIS A 173 6.56 -9.78 16.34
C HIS A 173 5.19 -10.33 16.74
N GLN A 174 4.99 -11.64 16.61
CA GLN A 174 3.71 -12.30 16.87
C GLN A 174 3.86 -13.66 17.57
N HIS A 175 5.04 -13.95 18.13
CA HIS A 175 5.29 -15.21 18.82
C HIS A 175 4.52 -15.31 20.15
N THR A 176 4.65 -14.31 21.02
CA THR A 176 3.92 -14.21 22.29
C THR A 176 3.55 -12.76 22.57
N GLN A 177 2.50 -12.54 23.37
CA GLN A 177 2.05 -11.20 23.76
C GLN A 177 2.97 -10.51 24.76
N ASN A 178 3.87 -11.28 25.40
CA ASN A 178 4.87 -10.76 26.35
C ASN A 178 6.13 -10.27 25.61
N ASP A 179 5.91 -9.50 24.55
CA ASP A 179 6.95 -8.93 23.69
C ASP A 179 6.65 -7.43 23.55
N ASN A 180 7.63 -6.59 23.85
CA ASN A 180 7.44 -5.13 23.79
C ASN A 180 7.20 -4.63 22.35
N ALA A 181 7.57 -5.43 21.35
CA ALA A 181 7.32 -5.16 19.94
C ALA A 181 6.06 -5.88 19.41
N TYR A 182 5.27 -6.56 20.26
CA TYR A 182 4.15 -7.39 19.82
C TYR A 182 3.14 -6.63 18.95
N LEU A 183 2.85 -7.18 17.78
CA LEU A 183 1.83 -6.69 16.86
C LEU A 183 0.53 -7.46 17.07
N ASP A 184 -0.50 -6.79 17.60
CA ASP A 184 -1.84 -7.36 17.74
C ASP A 184 -2.60 -7.42 16.40
N ASN A 185 -2.20 -8.36 15.55
CA ASN A 185 -2.83 -8.63 14.26
C ASN A 185 -2.78 -10.13 13.91
N PRO A 186 -3.46 -11.00 14.68
CA PRO A 186 -3.26 -12.46 14.62
C PRO A 186 -3.55 -13.08 13.24
N ILE A 187 -4.29 -12.36 12.37
CA ILE A 187 -4.61 -12.81 11.02
C ILE A 187 -3.38 -12.74 10.10
N LEU A 188 -2.47 -11.78 10.30
CA LEU A 188 -1.35 -11.48 9.38
C LEU A 188 -0.40 -12.66 9.18
N THR A 189 -0.01 -13.34 10.26
CA THR A 189 0.80 -14.59 10.20
C THR A 189 0.15 -15.62 9.28
N SER A 190 -1.15 -15.88 9.48
CA SER A 190 -1.89 -16.86 8.66
C SER A 190 -2.13 -16.38 7.22
N ALA A 191 -2.28 -15.06 7.01
CA ALA A 191 -2.44 -14.44 5.70
C ALA A 191 -1.22 -14.70 4.83
N MET A 192 -0.02 -14.63 5.40
CA MET A 192 1.25 -14.95 4.73
C MET A 192 1.57 -16.46 4.68
N GLY A 193 0.66 -17.31 5.16
CA GLY A 193 0.84 -18.76 5.19
C GLY A 193 1.99 -19.19 6.10
N VAL A 194 2.25 -18.45 7.18
CA VAL A 194 3.26 -18.78 8.18
C VAL A 194 2.64 -19.70 9.22
N SER A 195 3.34 -20.78 9.56
CA SER A 195 2.89 -21.80 10.52
C SER A 195 3.81 -21.95 11.72
N GLY A 196 4.88 -21.15 11.80
CA GLY A 196 5.87 -21.21 12.88
C GLY A 196 6.91 -20.10 12.75
N PHE A 197 7.63 -19.88 13.85
CA PHE A 197 8.63 -18.82 13.98
C PHE A 197 10.03 -19.44 14.17
N PRO A 198 11.09 -18.86 13.59
CA PRO A 198 11.06 -17.74 12.65
C PRO A 198 10.67 -18.17 11.24
N THR A 199 10.05 -17.26 10.48
CA THR A 199 9.80 -17.43 9.04
C THR A 199 9.97 -16.09 8.32
N ILE A 200 10.61 -16.07 7.17
CA ILE A 200 10.65 -14.89 6.29
C ILE A 200 9.77 -15.09 5.07
N VAL A 201 9.08 -14.04 4.62
CA VAL A 201 8.25 -14.04 3.41
C VAL A 201 8.57 -12.78 2.60
N ALA A 202 8.97 -12.95 1.34
CA ALA A 202 9.21 -11.83 0.44
C ALA A 202 7.95 -11.47 -0.35
N ASP A 203 7.70 -10.17 -0.52
CA ASP A 203 6.62 -9.56 -1.29
C ASP A 203 5.21 -10.06 -0.98
N MET A 204 4.99 -10.58 0.24
CA MET A 204 3.76 -11.27 0.62
C MET A 204 3.45 -12.52 -0.22
N HIS A 205 4.45 -13.01 -0.96
CA HIS A 205 4.31 -14.11 -1.90
C HIS A 205 4.70 -15.43 -1.24
N LYS A 206 3.70 -16.30 -0.98
CA LYS A 206 3.85 -17.53 -0.18
C LYS A 206 4.90 -18.53 -0.69
N ASN A 207 5.23 -18.48 -1.98
CA ASN A 207 6.30 -19.31 -2.58
C ASN A 207 7.71 -18.76 -2.32
N TYR A 208 7.87 -17.48 -1.97
CA TYR A 208 9.15 -16.86 -1.61
C TYR A 208 9.22 -16.76 -0.09
N LYS A 209 9.32 -17.92 0.55
CA LYS A 209 9.29 -18.06 2.00
C LYS A 209 10.27 -19.13 2.46
N THR A 210 10.89 -18.92 3.62
CA THR A 210 11.66 -19.97 4.30
C THR A 210 11.57 -19.83 5.81
N SER A 211 11.48 -20.96 6.51
CA SER A 211 11.66 -21.09 7.96
C SER A 211 12.99 -21.76 8.32
N ASN A 212 13.86 -22.01 7.33
CA ASN A 212 15.15 -22.64 7.55
C ASN A 212 16.17 -21.62 8.11
N TYR A 213 16.13 -21.44 9.43
CA TYR A 213 17.02 -20.57 10.20
C TYR A 213 18.46 -21.10 10.34
N ASN A 214 18.81 -22.19 9.67
CA ASN A 214 20.16 -22.79 9.67
C ASN A 214 20.84 -22.74 8.30
N SER A 215 20.25 -22.07 7.29
CA SER A 215 20.76 -22.07 5.92
C SER A 215 20.79 -20.67 5.33
N GLN A 216 22.00 -20.09 5.22
CA GLN A 216 22.20 -18.83 4.50
C GLN A 216 21.74 -18.93 3.04
N THR A 217 21.98 -20.07 2.40
CA THR A 217 21.53 -20.33 1.02
C THR A 217 20.01 -20.25 0.91
N ALA A 218 19.26 -20.79 1.87
CA ALA A 218 17.80 -20.71 1.85
C ALA A 218 17.30 -19.25 1.96
N VAL A 219 17.89 -18.45 2.85
CA VAL A 219 17.57 -17.03 3.00
C VAL A 219 17.89 -16.25 1.72
N ASN A 220 19.10 -16.43 1.18
CA ASN A 220 19.53 -15.76 -0.04
C ASN A 220 18.69 -16.16 -1.25
N ASN A 221 18.25 -17.41 -1.35
CA ASN A 221 17.37 -17.88 -2.43
C ASN A 221 15.98 -17.21 -2.38
N VAL A 222 15.42 -17.00 -1.19
CA VAL A 222 14.16 -16.26 -1.05
C VAL A 222 14.32 -14.81 -1.50
N ILE A 223 15.33 -14.11 -0.99
CA ILE A 223 15.58 -12.69 -1.31
C ILE A 223 15.88 -12.51 -2.80
N SER A 224 16.90 -13.20 -3.30
CA SER A 224 17.31 -13.08 -4.71
C SER A 224 16.25 -13.59 -5.69
N GLY A 225 15.50 -14.63 -5.30
CA GLY A 225 14.37 -15.12 -6.08
C GLY A 225 13.27 -14.05 -6.20
N ALA A 226 12.90 -13.40 -5.09
CA ALA A 226 11.88 -12.35 -5.11
C ALA A 226 12.30 -11.10 -5.89
N ILE A 227 13.57 -10.69 -5.78
CA ILE A 227 14.13 -9.58 -6.57
C ILE A 227 14.04 -9.86 -8.07
N LYS A 228 14.36 -11.10 -8.50
CA LYS A 228 14.37 -11.51 -9.92
C LYS A 228 13.01 -11.97 -10.45
N ARG A 229 12.01 -12.09 -9.59
CA ARG A 229 10.70 -12.69 -9.90
C ARG A 229 9.94 -11.90 -10.96
N VAL A 230 9.87 -10.59 -10.77
CA VAL A 230 9.19 -9.64 -11.66
C VAL A 230 9.94 -8.31 -11.66
N GLU A 231 9.94 -7.66 -12.82
CA GLU A 231 10.39 -6.28 -12.95
C GLU A 231 9.51 -5.33 -12.11
N ALA A 232 10.04 -4.16 -11.79
CA ALA A 232 9.27 -3.10 -11.15
C ALA A 232 8.27 -2.53 -12.16
N ARG A 233 7.02 -3.00 -12.10
CA ARG A 233 5.88 -2.55 -12.93
C ARG A 233 5.34 -1.19 -12.50
N ALA A 234 5.60 -0.82 -11.25
CA ALA A 234 5.31 0.48 -10.70
C ALA A 234 6.37 0.87 -9.66
N ALA A 235 6.50 2.17 -9.44
CA ALA A 235 7.20 2.72 -8.30
C ALA A 235 6.22 3.47 -7.40
N VAL A 236 6.61 3.61 -6.13
CA VAL A 236 5.91 4.40 -5.14
C VAL A 236 6.87 5.46 -4.60
N ALA A 237 6.33 6.66 -4.40
CA ALA A 237 6.94 7.77 -3.69
C ALA A 237 5.97 8.19 -2.57
N ALA A 238 6.46 8.70 -1.45
CA ALA A 238 5.57 9.20 -0.41
C ALA A 238 6.21 10.30 0.44
N THR A 239 5.36 11.14 1.01
CA THR A 239 5.71 12.09 2.06
C THR A 239 4.91 11.77 3.31
N SER A 240 5.56 11.78 4.47
CA SER A 240 4.93 11.57 5.77
C SER A 240 4.94 12.86 6.60
N LEU A 241 3.95 13.00 7.48
CA LEU A 241 3.82 14.07 8.45
C LEU A 241 3.34 13.45 9.76
N TYR A 242 4.05 13.72 10.85
CA TYR A 242 3.61 13.44 12.21
C TYR A 242 3.16 14.74 12.87
N ASP A 243 1.87 14.85 13.12
CA ASP A 243 1.28 15.93 13.90
C ASP A 243 1.24 15.52 15.37
N SER A 244 2.20 16.04 16.15
CA SER A 244 2.31 15.77 17.58
C SER A 244 1.20 16.42 18.42
N GLU A 245 0.54 17.47 17.92
CA GLU A 245 -0.55 18.13 18.65
C GLU A 245 -1.81 17.25 18.64
N ASN A 246 -2.12 16.65 17.49
CA ASN A 246 -3.28 15.78 17.32
C ASN A 246 -2.96 14.28 17.46
N GLY A 247 -1.68 13.91 17.59
CA GLY A 247 -1.25 12.52 17.70
C GLY A 247 -1.56 11.71 16.44
N THR A 248 -1.34 12.29 15.24
CA THR A 248 -1.67 11.64 13.97
C THR A 248 -0.46 11.52 13.05
N ILE A 249 -0.38 10.41 12.31
CA ILE A 249 0.52 10.29 11.17
C ILE A 249 -0.33 10.36 9.91
N ALA A 250 0.03 11.29 9.03
CA ALA A 250 -0.55 11.47 7.71
C ALA A 250 0.51 11.16 6.64
N VAL A 251 0.16 10.34 5.65
CA VAL A 251 1.06 9.93 4.57
C VAL A 251 0.34 10.14 3.25
N LEU A 252 0.98 10.85 2.32
CA LEU A 252 0.53 10.97 0.94
C LEU A 252 1.45 10.14 0.05
N ALA A 253 0.91 9.07 -0.53
CA ALA A 253 1.60 8.18 -1.43
C ALA A 253 1.20 8.49 -2.89
N LYS A 254 2.20 8.47 -3.77
CA LYS A 254 2.06 8.66 -5.20
C LYS A 254 2.65 7.44 -5.90
N VAL A 255 1.86 6.80 -6.76
CA VAL A 255 2.27 5.64 -7.56
C VAL A 255 2.45 6.07 -8.99
N LYS A 256 3.49 5.57 -9.65
CA LYS A 256 3.72 5.72 -11.09
C LYS A 256 3.88 4.34 -11.71
N ALA A 257 3.16 4.07 -12.79
CA ALA A 257 3.21 2.77 -13.47
C ALA A 257 4.05 2.85 -14.75
N ASN A 258 4.81 1.81 -15.07
CA ASN A 258 5.42 1.65 -16.40
C ASN A 258 4.66 0.64 -17.26
N THR A 259 3.76 -0.12 -16.64
CA THR A 259 2.91 -1.12 -17.28
C THR A 259 1.47 -0.75 -16.96
N ALA A 260 0.58 -0.78 -17.94
CA ALA A 260 -0.83 -0.53 -17.64
C ALA A 260 -1.40 -1.70 -16.81
N GLY A 261 -2.12 -1.41 -15.72
CA GLY A 261 -2.67 -2.46 -14.88
C GLY A 261 -3.39 -1.97 -13.63
N GLU A 262 -4.01 -2.90 -12.92
CA GLU A 262 -4.59 -2.66 -11.59
C GLU A 262 -3.50 -2.64 -10.53
N TYR A 263 -3.54 -1.64 -9.64
CA TYR A 263 -2.57 -1.49 -8.56
C TYR A 263 -3.24 -1.32 -7.20
N ARG A 264 -2.53 -1.77 -6.17
CA ARG A 264 -2.91 -1.61 -4.77
C ARG A 264 -1.78 -1.00 -3.98
N VAL A 265 -2.09 -0.20 -2.96
CA VAL A 265 -1.09 0.46 -2.12
C VAL A 265 -1.36 0.15 -0.65
N GLY A 266 -0.31 -0.19 0.08
CA GLY A 266 -0.37 -0.39 1.53
C GLY A 266 0.70 0.40 2.26
N MET A 267 0.44 0.67 3.54
CA MET A 267 1.33 1.41 4.41
C MET A 267 1.42 0.72 5.77
N TRP A 268 2.63 0.51 6.28
CA TRP A 268 2.85 0.02 7.65
C TRP A 268 3.70 1.02 8.44
N VAL A 269 3.45 1.12 9.74
CA VAL A 269 4.31 1.87 10.69
C VAL A 269 5.28 0.89 11.33
N LEU A 270 6.56 1.23 11.31
CA LEU A 270 7.63 0.49 11.93
C LEU A 270 8.29 1.35 13.02
N GLU A 271 8.88 0.69 14.02
CA GLU A 271 9.65 1.34 15.09
C GLU A 271 10.97 0.61 15.31
N ASP A 272 12.04 1.40 15.43
CA ASP A 272 13.38 0.95 15.75
C ASP A 272 13.70 1.00 17.25
N GLY A 273 14.72 0.24 17.66
CA GLY A 273 15.28 0.36 19.01
C GLY A 273 14.37 -0.12 20.14
N ILE A 274 13.44 -1.04 19.89
CA ILE A 274 12.58 -1.60 20.93
C ILE A 274 13.36 -2.61 21.75
N GLU A 275 13.58 -2.31 23.02
CA GLU A 275 14.20 -3.24 23.97
C GLU A 275 13.19 -4.33 24.39
N SER A 276 13.48 -5.59 24.09
CA SER A 276 12.75 -6.75 24.59
C SER A 276 13.68 -7.97 24.74
N PRO A 277 13.80 -8.57 25.94
CA PRO A 277 14.69 -9.70 26.18
C PRO A 277 14.43 -10.86 25.21
N GLN A 278 15.45 -11.23 24.45
CA GLN A 278 15.36 -12.25 23.43
C GLN A 278 15.79 -13.62 23.98
N SER A 279 14.87 -14.58 23.95
CA SER A 279 15.14 -15.99 24.23
C SER A 279 16.24 -16.50 23.32
N ASN A 280 17.27 -17.09 23.93
CA ASN A 280 18.46 -17.62 23.26
C ASN A 280 19.22 -16.56 22.43
N ALA A 281 19.24 -15.31 22.89
CA ALA A 281 20.05 -14.23 22.33
C ALA A 281 21.51 -14.67 22.13
N LEU A 282 22.08 -14.41 20.95
CA LEU A 282 23.46 -14.75 20.62
C LEU A 282 24.43 -13.64 21.07
N SER A 283 23.90 -12.45 21.31
CA SER A 283 24.59 -11.26 21.80
C SER A 283 23.61 -10.33 22.51
N SER A 284 24.12 -9.36 23.29
CA SER A 284 23.25 -8.34 23.92
C SER A 284 22.44 -7.53 22.91
N ALA A 285 22.99 -7.32 21.71
CA ALA A 285 22.33 -6.60 20.62
C ALA A 285 21.08 -7.32 20.08
N ASP A 286 20.91 -8.63 20.33
CA ASP A 286 19.69 -9.34 19.90
C ASP A 286 18.49 -9.03 20.82
N ASN A 287 18.67 -8.28 21.92
CA ASN A 287 17.57 -7.79 22.76
C ASN A 287 16.98 -6.45 22.28
N THR A 288 17.64 -5.79 21.33
CA THR A 288 17.16 -4.55 20.72
C THR A 288 16.60 -4.88 19.33
N HIS A 289 15.30 -4.67 19.14
CA HIS A 289 14.60 -5.02 17.91
C HIS A 289 14.34 -3.78 17.06
N ASN A 290 14.62 -3.91 15.77
CA ASN A 290 14.51 -2.85 14.79
C ASN A 290 13.49 -3.22 13.70
N ASN A 291 12.97 -2.23 12.98
CA ASN A 291 11.97 -2.38 11.94
C ASN A 291 10.70 -3.11 12.44
N CYS A 292 10.37 -2.96 13.72
CA CYS A 292 9.27 -3.65 14.35
C CYS A 292 7.95 -3.07 13.86
N VAL A 293 7.13 -3.87 13.18
CA VAL A 293 5.83 -3.43 12.67
C VAL A 293 4.89 -3.15 13.84
N ARG A 294 4.49 -1.89 14.00
CA ARG A 294 3.51 -1.43 15.01
C ARG A 294 2.10 -1.35 14.46
N TYR A 295 1.96 -1.07 13.17
CA TYR A 295 0.65 -0.91 12.54
C TYR A 295 0.65 -1.31 11.06
N VAL A 296 -0.49 -1.83 10.59
CA VAL A 296 -0.66 -2.38 9.24
C VAL A 296 -1.93 -1.81 8.60
N ASP A 297 -1.77 -0.91 7.64
CA ASP A 297 -2.85 -0.31 6.83
C ASP A 297 -2.74 -0.79 5.37
N SER A 298 -3.15 -2.04 5.14
CA SER A 298 -3.04 -2.67 3.82
C SER A 298 -4.04 -3.81 3.59
N LYS A 299 -4.98 -4.01 4.51
CA LYS A 299 -5.94 -5.11 4.45
C LYS A 299 -7.02 -4.81 3.42
N ALA A 300 -6.93 -5.43 2.25
CA ALA A 300 -7.93 -5.34 1.19
C ALA A 300 -9.24 -6.05 1.58
N GLY A 301 -9.13 -7.12 2.36
CA GLY A 301 -10.28 -7.91 2.83
C GLY A 301 -9.87 -9.31 3.27
N GLY A 302 -10.61 -9.92 4.20
CA GLY A 302 -10.33 -11.29 4.66
C GLY A 302 -8.88 -11.49 5.13
N ARG A 303 -8.10 -12.29 4.38
CA ARG A 303 -6.67 -12.56 4.60
C ARG A 303 -5.76 -11.93 3.53
N ASP A 304 -6.27 -10.95 2.80
CA ASP A 304 -5.53 -10.24 1.76
C ASP A 304 -5.01 -8.91 2.32
N TYR A 305 -3.68 -8.78 2.37
CA TYR A 305 -2.95 -7.61 2.85
C TYR A 305 -2.16 -6.93 1.72
N SER A 306 -2.50 -7.20 0.46
CA SER A 306 -1.80 -6.67 -0.71
C SER A 306 -2.02 -5.17 -0.96
N GLY A 307 -2.75 -4.47 -0.09
CA GLY A 307 -3.01 -3.03 -0.18
C GLY A 307 -4.42 -2.69 -0.64
N LEU A 308 -4.75 -1.41 -0.56
CA LEU A 308 -6.03 -0.83 -0.99
C LEU A 308 -5.98 -0.48 -2.48
N SER A 309 -7.08 -0.70 -3.21
CA SER A 309 -7.13 -0.44 -4.64
C SER A 309 -6.98 1.04 -4.94
N VAL A 310 -6.10 1.38 -5.89
CA VAL A 310 -6.02 2.71 -6.51
C VAL A 310 -6.50 2.68 -7.97
N GLY A 311 -7.17 1.60 -8.36
CA GLY A 311 -7.70 1.40 -9.70
C GLY A 311 -6.64 1.02 -10.74
N THR A 312 -6.98 1.23 -12.00
CA THR A 312 -6.09 1.04 -13.14
C THR A 312 -5.24 2.28 -13.37
N ILE A 313 -3.93 2.10 -13.51
CA ILE A 313 -2.99 3.16 -13.87
C ILE A 313 -2.40 2.81 -15.24
N ASN A 314 -2.44 3.73 -16.20
CA ASN A 314 -1.78 3.52 -17.48
C ASN A 314 -0.27 3.74 -17.35
N SER A 315 0.51 3.21 -18.30
CA SER A 315 1.95 3.47 -18.35
C SER A 315 2.23 4.97 -18.44
N GLY A 316 3.11 5.48 -17.57
CA GLY A 316 3.46 6.89 -17.43
C GLY A 316 2.51 7.73 -16.58
N GLU A 317 1.36 7.20 -16.19
CA GLU A 317 0.38 7.92 -15.36
C GLU A 317 0.60 7.68 -13.86
N TYR A 318 -0.11 8.47 -13.06
CA TYR A 318 -0.03 8.46 -11.61
C TYR A 318 -1.37 8.18 -10.96
N ALA A 319 -1.31 7.60 -9.76
CA ALA A 319 -2.41 7.63 -8.80
C ALA A 319 -1.89 8.10 -7.44
N ASN A 320 -2.73 8.81 -6.69
CA ASN A 320 -2.44 9.23 -5.34
C ASN A 320 -3.38 8.54 -4.35
N THR A 321 -2.85 8.18 -3.18
CA THR A 321 -3.67 7.73 -2.06
C THR A 321 -3.07 8.25 -0.76
N ARG A 322 -3.89 8.35 0.29
CA ARG A 322 -3.42 8.76 1.60
C ARG A 322 -3.71 7.75 2.68
N PHE A 323 -2.86 7.80 3.70
CA PHE A 323 -3.00 7.05 4.92
C PHE A 323 -3.00 7.99 6.10
N ILE A 324 -3.97 7.82 6.99
CA ILE A 324 -4.09 8.59 8.22
C ILE A 324 -4.33 7.59 9.34
N LEU A 325 -3.51 7.67 10.37
CA LEU A 325 -3.63 6.85 11.57
C LEU A 325 -3.51 7.71 12.83
N ASP A 326 -4.21 7.28 13.87
CA ASP A 326 -4.05 7.78 15.22
C ASP A 326 -2.93 7.00 15.90
N VAL A 327 -1.95 7.73 16.44
CA VAL A 327 -0.79 7.15 17.11
C VAL A 327 -1.19 6.60 18.47
N GLU A 328 -0.60 5.47 18.84
CA GLU A 328 -0.78 4.90 20.17
C GLU A 328 0.29 5.42 21.15
N ASN A 329 -0.11 5.70 22.39
CA ASN A 329 0.71 6.40 23.38
C ASN A 329 2.02 5.70 23.81
N HIS A 330 2.26 4.47 23.36
CA HIS A 330 3.39 3.64 23.79
C HIS A 330 4.46 3.45 22.70
N TRP A 331 4.35 4.15 21.57
CA TRP A 331 5.34 4.14 20.49
C TRP A 331 6.36 5.26 20.71
N ASN A 332 7.64 4.99 20.48
CA ASN A 332 8.65 6.05 20.44
C ASN A 332 8.72 6.68 19.06
N MET A 333 8.04 7.81 18.89
CA MET A 333 7.89 8.48 17.59
C MET A 333 9.20 8.94 16.95
N GLU A 334 10.26 9.18 17.73
CA GLU A 334 11.59 9.50 17.19
C GLU A 334 12.23 8.31 16.46
N ASN A 335 11.83 7.09 16.83
CA ASN A 335 12.30 5.85 16.23
C ASN A 335 11.29 5.28 15.22
N CYS A 336 10.16 5.94 15.02
CA CYS A 336 9.14 5.48 14.09
C CYS A 336 9.44 5.93 12.66
N HIS A 337 9.13 5.06 11.71
CA HIS A 337 9.17 5.32 10.28
C HIS A 337 8.03 4.57 9.59
N VAL A 338 7.81 4.86 8.31
CA VAL A 338 6.69 4.32 7.56
C VAL A 338 7.19 3.63 6.30
N VAL A 339 6.76 2.41 6.07
CA VAL A 339 6.95 1.76 4.78
C VAL A 339 5.69 1.89 3.95
N VAL A 340 5.87 2.20 2.67
CA VAL A 340 4.77 2.27 1.69
C VAL A 340 5.12 1.38 0.52
N PHE A 341 4.20 0.52 0.14
CA PHE A 341 4.41 -0.40 -0.99
C PHE A 341 3.29 -0.31 -2.00
N VAL A 342 3.63 -0.64 -3.25
CA VAL A 342 2.68 -0.85 -4.33
C VAL A 342 2.71 -2.33 -4.71
N SER A 343 1.52 -2.91 -4.84
CA SER A 343 1.30 -4.27 -5.33
C SER A 343 0.70 -4.24 -6.73
N SER A 344 1.09 -5.22 -7.53
CA SER A 344 0.55 -5.43 -8.88
C SER A 344 -0.04 -6.83 -8.99
N LYS A 345 -1.03 -6.99 -9.87
CA LYS A 345 -1.61 -8.29 -10.19
C LYS A 345 -0.65 -9.14 -11.03
N GLU A 346 -0.50 -10.41 -10.69
CA GLU A 346 0.32 -11.37 -11.43
C GLU A 346 -0.51 -12.40 -12.17
N SER A 347 0.17 -13.29 -12.91
CA SER A 347 -0.47 -14.26 -13.81
C SER A 347 -1.40 -15.24 -13.11
N ASP A 348 -1.24 -15.45 -11.80
CA ASP A 348 -2.16 -16.26 -10.99
C ASP A 348 -3.40 -15.49 -10.51
N GLY A 349 -3.56 -14.25 -10.95
CA GLY A 349 -4.68 -13.36 -10.64
C GLY A 349 -4.59 -12.68 -9.27
N LYS A 350 -3.53 -12.90 -8.49
CA LYS A 350 -3.35 -12.32 -7.16
C LYS A 350 -2.44 -11.10 -7.20
N PHE A 351 -2.55 -10.27 -6.17
CA PHE A 351 -1.70 -9.11 -5.97
C PHE A 351 -0.55 -9.45 -5.03
N TYR A 352 0.65 -9.08 -5.44
CA TYR A 352 1.86 -9.19 -4.63
C TYR A 352 2.60 -7.86 -4.67
N VAL A 353 3.42 -7.61 -3.64
CA VAL A 353 4.24 -6.39 -3.61
C VAL A 353 5.16 -6.39 -4.82
N ASN A 354 5.10 -5.30 -5.58
CA ASN A 354 5.95 -5.07 -6.73
C ASN A 354 7.10 -4.12 -6.40
N ASN A 355 6.84 -3.12 -5.55
CA ASN A 355 7.88 -2.21 -5.07
C ASN A 355 7.53 -1.64 -3.70
N ILE A 356 8.54 -1.21 -2.95
CA ILE A 356 8.41 -0.67 -1.60
C ILE A 356 9.45 0.42 -1.34
N ILE A 357 9.07 1.40 -0.53
CA ILE A 357 9.96 2.40 0.03
C ILE A 357 9.83 2.43 1.55
N ASP A 358 10.88 2.92 2.18
CA ASP A 358 10.93 3.24 3.59
C ASP A 358 11.07 4.77 3.72
N VAL A 359 10.18 5.38 4.50
CA VAL A 359 9.96 6.82 4.58
C VAL A 359 10.10 7.26 6.04
N PRO A 360 11.08 8.11 6.38
CA PRO A 360 11.18 8.65 7.72
C PRO A 360 9.94 9.49 8.05
N LEU A 361 9.58 9.58 9.32
CA LEU A 361 8.55 10.53 9.75
C LEU A 361 8.99 11.98 9.49
N ASN A 362 8.04 12.82 9.07
CA ASN A 362 8.29 14.20 8.64
C ASN A 362 9.28 14.31 7.47
N GLY A 363 9.31 13.30 6.60
CA GLY A 363 10.20 13.23 5.45
C GLY A 363 9.51 12.84 4.15
N SER A 364 10.26 12.96 3.06
CA SER A 364 9.78 12.64 1.71
C SER A 364 10.78 11.74 0.99
N VAL A 365 10.28 10.71 0.32
CA VAL A 365 11.05 9.81 -0.53
C VAL A 365 10.42 9.81 -1.92
N GLY A 366 11.22 10.21 -2.90
CA GLY A 366 10.84 10.23 -4.32
C GLY A 366 10.90 8.85 -4.98
N PHE A 367 10.53 8.81 -6.26
CA PHE A 367 10.67 7.60 -7.06
C PHE A 367 12.15 7.22 -7.21
N ASN A 368 12.44 5.93 -7.11
CA ASN A 368 13.79 5.40 -7.35
C ASN A 368 13.87 4.79 -8.75
N TYR A 369 14.72 5.35 -9.60
CA TYR A 369 14.95 4.90 -10.96
C TYR A 369 16.22 4.04 -11.05
N ALA A 370 16.14 2.95 -11.81
CA ALA A 370 17.31 2.13 -12.11
C ALA A 370 18.24 2.88 -13.06
N LYS A 371 19.55 2.81 -12.77
CA LYS A 371 20.61 3.48 -13.54
C LYS A 371 20.94 2.75 -14.83
#